data_AF-A0A971BI18-F1
#
_entry.id   AF-A0A971BI18-F1
#
_cell.length_a   1.000
_cell.length_b   1.000
_cell.length_c   1.000
_cell.angle_alpha   90.00
_cell.angle_beta   90.00
_cell.angle_gamma   90.00
#
_symmetry.space_group_name_H-M   'P 1'
#
loop_
_entity.id
_entity.type
_entity.pdbx_description
1 polymer ?
#
loop_
_entity_poly.entity_id
_entity_poly.type
_entity_poly.pdbx_seq_one_letter_code
_entity_poly.pdbx_strand_id
1 'polypeptide(L)'
;MSKKIAGAVRAIIEPAVTELGYDLVDVEYRREAMGYVLTVYIDKRGGVTLDDCERVSVALDPLLDAHDPVTGSYYLSVSSPGLDRPLKNDADLQRHLGKMVDVRLYKPVERCKIFVGTLLAFDE
;
A
#
# COMPACT_ATOMS: atom_id res chain seq x y z
N MET A 1 -8.93 -14.05 -8.24
CA MET A 1 -8.12 -14.80 -7.26
C MET A 1 -7.13 -13.90 -6.54
N SER A 2 -6.40 -13.03 -7.24
CA SER A 2 -5.37 -12.16 -6.67
C SER A 2 -5.86 -11.20 -5.57
N LYS A 3 -7.07 -10.62 -5.70
CA LYS A 3 -7.68 -9.81 -4.63
C LYS A 3 -8.00 -10.56 -3.33
N LYS A 4 -8.31 -11.86 -3.42
CA LYS A 4 -8.60 -12.69 -2.23
C LYS A 4 -7.31 -12.96 -1.45
N ILE A 5 -6.23 -13.26 -2.16
CA ILE A 5 -4.91 -13.51 -1.58
C ILE A 5 -4.37 -12.23 -0.93
N ALA A 6 -4.41 -11.11 -1.64
CA ALA A 6 -4.00 -9.81 -1.10
C ALA A 6 -4.77 -9.42 0.17
N GLY A 7 -6.09 -9.65 0.20
CA GLY A 7 -6.90 -9.40 1.39
C GLY A 7 -6.58 -10.33 2.58
N ALA A 8 -6.33 -11.62 2.32
CA ALA A 8 -5.92 -12.56 3.35
C ALA A 8 -4.54 -12.20 3.93
N VAL A 9 -3.57 -11.93 3.06
CA VAL A 9 -2.23 -11.47 3.45
C VAL A 9 -2.33 -10.20 4.28
N ARG A 10 -3.09 -9.19 3.82
CA ARG A 10 -3.32 -7.94 4.55
C ARG A 10 -3.75 -8.21 6.00
N ALA A 11 -4.78 -9.03 6.20
CA ALA A 11 -5.30 -9.32 7.54
C ALA A 11 -4.27 -10.02 8.45
N ILE A 12 -3.36 -10.82 7.89
CA ILE A 12 -2.29 -11.50 8.63
C ILE A 12 -1.18 -10.52 9.03
N ILE A 13 -0.76 -9.66 8.10
CA ILE A 13 0.43 -8.82 8.28
C ILE A 13 0.14 -7.46 8.93
N GLU A 14 -1.07 -6.93 8.77
CA GLU A 14 -1.51 -5.64 9.33
C GLU A 14 -1.19 -5.47 10.83
N PRO A 15 -1.48 -6.45 11.72
CA PRO A 15 -1.13 -6.30 13.14
C PRO A 15 0.38 -6.21 13.35
N ALA A 16 1.18 -7.02 12.65
CA ALA A 16 2.64 -7.02 12.80
C ALA A 16 3.28 -5.72 12.28
N VAL A 17 2.83 -5.23 11.12
CA VAL A 17 3.29 -3.96 10.54
C VAL A 17 2.95 -2.79 11.48
N THR A 18 1.75 -2.80 12.07
CA THR A 18 1.30 -1.77 13.01
C THR A 18 2.09 -1.82 14.33
N GLU A 19 2.37 -3.02 14.86
CA GLU A 19 3.17 -3.21 16.08
C GLU A 19 4.61 -2.72 15.92
N LEU A 20 5.16 -2.88 14.71
CA LEU A 20 6.47 -2.35 14.33
C LEU A 20 6.48 -0.81 14.16
N GLY A 21 5.32 -0.15 14.21
CA GLY A 21 5.18 1.30 14.08
C GLY A 21 5.08 1.80 12.64
N TYR A 22 4.73 0.93 11.69
CA TYR A 22 4.49 1.28 10.29
C TYR A 22 3.00 1.24 9.96
N ASP A 23 2.58 2.03 8.98
CA ASP A 23 1.24 1.98 8.41
C ASP A 23 1.24 1.04 7.18
N LEU A 24 0.36 0.03 7.18
CA LEU A 24 0.15 -0.80 6.00
C LEU A 24 -0.75 -0.08 4.99
N VAL A 25 -0.16 0.35 3.88
CA VAL A 25 -0.85 1.13 2.85
C VAL A 25 -1.63 0.22 1.92
N ASP A 26 -0.95 -0.74 1.30
CA ASP A 26 -1.57 -1.65 0.34
C ASP A 26 -0.82 -2.98 0.24
N VAL A 27 -1.51 -3.99 -0.27
CA VAL A 27 -0.92 -5.31 -0.57
C VAL A 27 -1.35 -5.70 -1.97
N GLU A 28 -0.39 -5.96 -2.84
CA GLU A 28 -0.64 -6.40 -4.21
C GLU A 28 -0.09 -7.80 -4.45
N TYR A 29 -0.89 -8.66 -5.07
CA TYR A 29 -0.45 -9.95 -5.56
C TYR A 29 -0.66 -10.01 -7.08
N ARG A 30 0.43 -10.03 -7.84
CA ARG A 30 0.42 -9.93 -9.31
C ARG A 30 1.36 -10.93 -9.95
N ARG A 31 1.04 -11.35 -11.18
CA ARG A 31 1.91 -12.21 -11.99
C ARG A 31 2.76 -11.33 -12.89
N GLU A 32 4.07 -11.41 -12.71
CA GLU A 32 5.08 -10.77 -13.55
C GLU A 32 5.80 -11.79 -14.45
N ALA A 33 6.69 -11.30 -15.32
CA ALA A 33 7.44 -12.12 -16.26
C ALA A 33 8.29 -13.21 -15.57
N MET A 34 8.77 -12.94 -14.36
CA MET A 34 9.64 -13.86 -13.59
C MET A 34 8.88 -14.73 -12.57
N GLY A 35 7.55 -14.56 -12.43
CA GLY A 35 6.75 -15.32 -11.46
C GLY A 35 5.69 -14.47 -10.77
N TYR A 36 5.13 -14.98 -9.67
CA TYR A 36 4.22 -14.21 -8.83
C TYR A 36 5.01 -13.31 -7.88
N VAL A 37 4.54 -12.08 -7.70
CA VAL A 37 5.14 -11.09 -6.80
C VAL A 37 4.07 -10.62 -5.82
N LEU A 38 4.40 -10.70 -4.53
CA LEU A 38 3.62 -10.16 -3.42
C LEU A 38 4.30 -8.87 -2.97
N THR A 39 3.71 -7.73 -3.32
CA THR A 39 4.21 -6.41 -2.95
C THR A 39 3.46 -5.89 -1.75
N VAL A 40 4.18 -5.59 -0.67
CA VAL A 40 3.66 -4.97 0.54
C VAL A 40 4.10 -3.52 0.58
N TYR A 41 3.13 -2.60 0.63
CA TYR A 41 3.39 -1.17 0.71
C TYR A 41 3.27 -0.70 2.14
N ILE A 42 4.39 -0.24 2.71
CA ILE A 42 4.44 0.34 4.05
C ILE A 42 4.70 1.84 4.00
N ASP A 43 4.26 2.55 5.03
CA ASP A 43 4.62 3.95 5.26
C ASP A 43 4.98 4.19 6.73
N LYS A 44 5.72 5.27 6.99
CA LYS A 44 5.91 5.80 8.34
C LYS A 44 5.96 7.31 8.34
N ARG A 45 5.65 7.91 9.49
CA ARG A 45 5.82 9.35 9.69
C ARG A 45 7.31 9.70 9.59
N GLY A 46 7.67 10.44 8.54
CA GLY A 46 9.08 10.80 8.24
C GLY A 46 9.65 10.10 7.00
N GLY A 47 8.87 9.23 6.35
CA GLY A 47 9.28 8.50 5.13
C GLY A 47 9.96 7.19 5.45
N VAL A 48 9.83 6.22 4.55
CA VAL A 48 10.38 4.86 4.68
C VAL A 48 11.78 4.80 4.10
N THR A 49 12.71 4.19 4.83
CA THR A 49 14.09 3.92 4.43
C THR A 49 14.27 2.45 4.03
N LEU A 50 15.40 2.11 3.42
CA LEU A 50 15.69 0.72 3.03
C LEU A 50 15.74 -0.22 4.26
N ASP A 51 16.28 0.24 5.39
CA ASP A 51 16.35 -0.52 6.65
C ASP A 51 14.95 -0.87 7.18
N ASP A 52 13.99 0.04 6.99
CA ASP A 52 12.60 -0.19 7.40
C ASP A 52 11.95 -1.29 6.54
N CYS A 53 12.18 -1.26 5.21
CA CYS A 53 11.70 -2.30 4.31
C CYS A 53 12.29 -3.67 4.68
N GLU A 54 13.58 -3.73 5.01
CA GLU A 54 14.24 -4.96 5.43
C GLU A 54 13.65 -5.49 6.74
N ARG A 55 13.50 -4.62 7.76
CA ARG A 55 12.88 -5.00 9.04
C ARG A 55 11.48 -5.56 8.87
N VAL A 56 10.65 -4.91 8.07
CA VAL A 56 9.30 -5.39 7.80
C VAL A 56 9.39 -6.72 7.05
N SER A 57 10.20 -6.85 6.00
CA SER A 57 10.35 -8.10 5.25
C SER A 57 10.69 -9.28 6.16
N VAL A 58 11.68 -9.11 7.04
CA VAL A 58 12.11 -10.15 8.00
C VAL A 58 11.00 -10.50 9.00
N ALA A 59 10.20 -9.53 9.43
CA ALA A 59 9.09 -9.78 10.33
C ALA A 59 7.89 -10.47 9.65
N LEU A 60 7.71 -10.26 8.34
CA LEU A 60 6.61 -10.85 7.58
C LEU A 60 6.87 -12.31 7.19
N ASP A 61 8.10 -12.68 6.89
CA ASP A 61 8.49 -14.05 6.51
C ASP A 61 7.87 -15.14 7.41
N PRO A 62 8.09 -15.14 8.75
CA PRO A 62 7.55 -16.20 9.61
C PRO A 62 6.00 -16.20 9.69
N LEU A 63 5.36 -15.05 9.51
CA LEU A 63 3.90 -14.94 9.51
C LEU A 63 3.30 -15.52 8.22
N LEU A 64 3.94 -15.23 7.08
CA LEU A 64 3.51 -15.75 5.79
C LEU A 64 3.76 -17.26 5.69
N ASP A 65 4.88 -17.76 6.22
CA ASP A 65 5.17 -19.19 6.29
C ASP A 65 4.19 -19.95 7.20
N ALA A 66 3.80 -19.37 8.34
CA ALA A 66 2.88 -20.00 9.27
C ALA A 66 1.44 -20.11 8.73
N HIS A 67 0.99 -19.10 7.98
CA HIS A 67 -0.37 -19.04 7.46
C HIS A 67 -0.53 -19.56 6.02
N ASP A 68 0.57 -19.70 5.27
CA ASP A 68 0.65 -20.12 3.87
C ASP A 68 -0.50 -19.59 2.98
N PRO A 69 -0.71 -18.27 2.89
CA PRO A 69 -1.85 -17.70 2.17
C PRO A 69 -1.72 -17.78 0.64
N VAL A 70 -0.54 -18.14 0.12
CA VAL A 70 -0.21 -18.16 -1.32
C VAL A 70 0.19 -19.55 -1.75
N THR A 71 -0.62 -20.19 -2.59
CA THR A 71 -0.30 -21.52 -3.11
C THR A 71 0.76 -21.43 -4.21
N GLY A 72 2.01 -21.79 -3.89
CA GLY A 72 3.13 -21.89 -4.83
C GLY A 72 4.22 -20.83 -4.62
N SER A 73 5.26 -20.86 -5.45
CA SER A 73 6.41 -19.93 -5.31
C SER A 73 6.03 -18.50 -5.69
N TYR A 74 6.39 -17.54 -4.85
CA TYR A 74 6.25 -16.11 -5.09
C TYR A 74 7.48 -15.36 -4.58
N TYR A 75 7.67 -14.13 -5.06
CA TYR A 75 8.67 -13.20 -4.55
C TYR A 75 7.99 -12.19 -3.62
N LEU A 76 8.46 -12.08 -2.38
CA LEU A 76 8.05 -11.02 -1.47
C LEU A 76 8.84 -9.75 -1.77
N SER A 77 8.14 -8.61 -1.87
CA SER A 77 8.74 -7.30 -2.04
C SER A 77 8.11 -6.31 -1.07
N VAL A 78 8.93 -5.65 -0.26
CA VAL A 78 8.47 -4.60 0.66
C VAL A 78 8.96 -3.26 0.13
N SER A 79 8.03 -2.34 -0.11
CA SER A 79 8.34 -1.03 -0.68
C SER A 79 7.52 0.06 0.00
N SER A 80 7.98 1.30 -0.13
CA SER A 80 7.11 2.45 0.11
C SER A 80 6.20 2.69 -1.10
N PRO A 81 5.02 3.29 -0.92
CA PRO A 81 4.13 3.66 -2.03
C PRO A 81 4.70 4.77 -2.93
N GLY A 82 5.85 5.36 -2.58
CA GLY A 82 6.48 6.42 -3.36
C GLY A 82 5.68 7.72 -3.39
N LEU A 83 5.85 8.52 -4.45
CA LEU A 83 5.12 9.78 -4.67
C LEU A 83 3.63 9.57 -4.99
N ASP A 84 3.28 8.42 -5.58
CA ASP A 84 1.91 8.05 -5.96
C ASP A 84 1.21 7.29 -4.82
N ARG A 85 1.25 7.79 -3.58
CA ARG A 85 0.46 7.19 -2.49
C ARG A 85 -1.03 7.45 -2.78
N PRO A 86 -1.84 6.41 -3.08
CA PRO A 86 -3.26 6.61 -3.29
C PRO A 86 -3.93 7.02 -1.97
N LEU A 87 -4.64 8.14 -1.98
CA LEU A 87 -5.47 8.58 -0.86
C LEU A 87 -6.75 7.76 -0.88
N LYS A 88 -6.84 6.71 -0.05
CA LYS A 88 -7.99 5.81 -0.03
C LYS A 88 -8.91 6.06 1.16
N ASN A 89 -8.35 6.44 2.30
CA ASN A 89 -9.09 6.60 3.55
C ASN A 89 -9.08 8.06 4.03
N ASP A 90 -10.02 8.43 4.89
CA ASP A 90 -10.13 9.79 5.45
C ASP A 90 -8.88 10.19 6.25
N ALA A 91 -8.26 9.24 6.94
CA ALA A 91 -6.98 9.44 7.61
C ALA A 91 -5.85 9.82 6.64
N ASP A 92 -5.89 9.31 5.41
CA ASP A 92 -4.92 9.66 4.37
C ASP A 92 -5.16 11.09 3.88
N LEU A 93 -6.43 11.45 3.64
CA LEU A 93 -6.84 12.81 3.24
C LEU A 93 -6.41 13.84 4.29
N GLN A 94 -6.65 13.55 5.57
CA GLN A 94 -6.28 14.43 6.67
C GLN A 94 -4.76 14.66 6.77
N ARG A 95 -3.95 13.62 6.58
CA ARG A 95 -2.48 13.73 6.58
C ARG A 95 -1.92 14.52 5.39
N HIS A 96 -2.72 14.71 4.33
CA HIS A 96 -2.32 15.38 3.08
C HIS A 96 -3.01 16.72 2.87
N LEU A 97 -3.71 17.26 3.87
CA LEU A 97 -4.19 18.64 3.87
C LEU A 97 -3.03 19.62 3.63
N GLY A 98 -3.23 20.56 2.71
CA GLY A 98 -2.24 21.54 2.28
C GLY A 98 -1.20 21.01 1.28
N LYS A 99 -1.29 19.76 0.81
CA LYS A 99 -0.40 19.19 -0.21
C LYS A 99 -1.05 19.15 -1.59
N MET A 100 -0.22 19.11 -2.63
CA MET A 100 -0.67 18.86 -4.00
C MET A 100 -1.14 17.41 -4.16
N VAL A 101 -2.27 17.22 -4.82
CA VAL A 101 -2.88 15.93 -5.12
C VAL A 101 -3.30 15.88 -6.59
N ASP A 102 -3.22 14.69 -7.21
CA ASP A 102 -3.84 14.42 -8.50
C ASP A 102 -5.16 13.66 -8.31
N VAL A 103 -6.23 14.19 -8.89
CA VAL A 103 -7.57 13.58 -8.85
C VAL A 103 -7.92 13.11 -10.25
N ARG A 104 -8.12 11.79 -10.39
CA ARG A 104 -8.53 11.16 -11.64
C ARG A 104 -9.99 10.74 -11.56
N LEU A 105 -10.83 11.37 -12.38
CA LEU A 105 -12.26 11.10 -12.43
C LEU A 105 -12.59 9.95 -13.38
N TYR A 106 -13.59 9.15 -13.03
CA TYR A 106 -14.10 8.08 -13.89
C TYR A 106 -14.84 8.63 -15.12
N LYS A 107 -15.71 9.63 -14.91
CA LYS A 107 -16.37 10.39 -15.98
C LYS A 107 -15.75 11.78 -16.08
N PRO A 108 -15.54 12.32 -17.30
CA PRO A 108 -15.02 13.66 -17.46
C PRO A 108 -16.00 14.69 -16.91
N VAL A 109 -15.47 15.64 -16.15
CA VAL A 109 -16.17 16.86 -15.75
C VAL A 109 -15.51 18.00 -16.53
N GLU A 110 -16.30 18.81 -17.22
CA GLU A 110 -15.80 19.91 -18.05
C GLU A 110 -14.75 19.47 -19.11
N ARG A 111 -14.92 18.29 -19.70
CA ARG A 111 -13.96 17.64 -20.63
C ARG A 111 -12.58 17.30 -20.04
N CYS A 112 -12.36 17.56 -18.77
CA CYS A 112 -11.15 17.17 -18.04
C CYS A 112 -11.41 15.91 -17.20
N LYS A 113 -10.46 14.96 -17.23
CA LYS A 113 -10.48 13.74 -16.40
C LYS A 113 -9.47 13.78 -15.27
N ILE A 114 -8.50 14.67 -15.36
CA ILE A 114 -7.39 14.79 -14.41
C ILE A 114 -7.38 16.22 -13.91
N PHE A 115 -7.46 16.38 -12.60
CA PHE A 115 -7.34 17.65 -11.92
C PHE A 115 -6.14 17.59 -10.99
N VAL A 116 -5.30 18.61 -11.03
CA VAL A 116 -4.15 18.75 -10.12
C VAL A 116 -4.38 19.99 -9.28
N GLY A 117 -4.36 19.85 -7.97
CA GLY A 117 -4.70 20.94 -7.05
C GLY A 117 -4.19 20.70 -5.64
N THR A 118 -4.36 21.67 -4.76
CA THR A 118 -4.02 21.52 -3.34
C THR A 118 -5.24 21.04 -2.57
N LEU A 119 -5.08 19.98 -1.77
CA LEU A 119 -6.15 19.47 -0.91
C LEU A 119 -6.34 20.43 0.28
N LEU A 120 -7.32 21.33 0.22
CA LEU A 120 -7.56 22.34 1.26
C LEU A 120 -8.42 21.82 2.42
N ALA A 121 -9.42 21.00 2.09
CA ALA A 121 -10.34 20.39 3.02
C ALA A 121 -10.93 19.13 2.38
N PHE A 122 -11.48 18.25 3.20
CA PHE A 122 -12.35 17.16 2.77
C PHE A 122 -13.57 17.15 3.70
N ASP A 123 -14.74 16.85 3.14
CA ASP A 123 -16.00 16.71 3.87
C ASP A 123 -16.51 15.27 3.68
N GLU A 124 -17.31 14.77 4.63
CA GLU A 124 -17.93 13.43 4.62
C GLU A 124 -19.19 13.38 3.72
#